data_AF-A0A7V4IXS4-F1
#
_entry.id   AF-A0A7V4IXS4-F1
#
_cell.length_a   1.000
_cell.length_b   1.000
_cell.length_c   1.000
_cell.angle_alpha   90.00
_cell.angle_beta   90.00
_cell.angle_gamma   90.00
#
_symmetry.space_group_name_H-M   'P 1'
#
loop_
_entity.id
_entity.type
_entity.pdbx_description
1 polymer ?
#
loop_
_entity_poly.entity_id
_entity_poly.type
_entity_poly.pdbx_seq_one_letter_code
_entity_poly.pdbx_strand_id
1 'polypeptide(L)'
;MQRAMTCPHCGHNVGEVVNRAILEAVRGWRAEGTITEEQEQRMLSSRPDAAAAKSARRGLLSPSMVLLAVGGIFVLCAAVMVVASFWDKMGSLGRSAALIAPTLGLFAAAEWQRRSAREGGGPAVLLAFVGALLTPYAVSVVVSETPVMVDLFCDLVGRSNHEAGKFTLIAAASLAAHAAALARYRAPLLTLPATGSWIFLAVAVAQWLVGDSMRVEWLAAALMVAGSALIAAGAALSRRGYDAHAIAPDVVGSLAALFGATMLGEHLRGGWEALAGAAPLAAIAAGCAPGRQRFLLAGMLFLVINIFRIGMQYFGDQVGLPLTLLACGALTIGAGLMVQRMRARPSAG
;
A
#
# COMPACT_ATOMS: atom_id res chain seq x y z
N MET A 1 -0.53 -19.28 18.17
CA MET A 1 -0.52 -17.82 18.43
C MET A 1 -1.33 -17.56 19.68
N GLN A 2 -0.71 -17.17 20.80
CA GLN A 2 -1.44 -16.74 22.01
C GLN A 2 -2.26 -15.49 21.65
N ARG A 3 -3.58 -15.49 21.93
CA ARG A 3 -4.42 -14.30 21.77
C ARG A 3 -3.81 -13.20 22.64
N ALA A 4 -3.49 -12.05 22.04
CA ALA A 4 -3.02 -10.89 22.78
C ALA A 4 -4.03 -10.55 23.88
N MET A 5 -3.64 -10.78 25.14
CA MET A 5 -4.46 -10.44 26.29
C MET A 5 -4.50 -8.92 26.39
N THR A 6 -5.63 -8.33 26.02
CA THR A 6 -5.89 -6.91 26.24
C THR A 6 -6.55 -6.77 27.59
N CYS A 7 -6.04 -5.85 28.42
CA CYS A 7 -6.65 -5.55 29.70
C CYS A 7 -8.04 -4.94 29.44
N PRO A 8 -9.13 -5.51 29.96
CA PRO A 8 -10.48 -5.04 29.68
C PRO A 8 -10.74 -3.63 30.23
N HIS A 9 -9.95 -3.18 31.20
CA HIS A 9 -10.16 -1.87 31.85
C HIS A 9 -9.41 -0.72 31.17
N CYS A 10 -8.20 -0.94 30.66
CA CYS A 10 -7.39 0.11 30.05
C CYS A 10 -7.17 -0.07 28.54
N GLY A 11 -7.61 -1.18 27.95
CA GLY A 11 -7.43 -1.48 26.52
C GLY A 11 -5.97 -1.73 26.10
N HIS A 12 -5.00 -1.62 27.01
CA HIS A 12 -3.61 -1.90 26.71
C HIS A 12 -3.36 -3.40 26.56
N ASN A 13 -2.46 -3.74 25.64
CA ASN A 13 -1.97 -5.09 25.46
C ASN A 13 -1.09 -5.44 26.66
N VAL A 14 -1.54 -6.39 27.49
CA VAL A 14 -0.84 -6.81 28.71
C VAL A 14 0.57 -7.29 28.39
N GLY A 15 0.74 -7.96 27.24
CA GLY A 15 2.06 -8.38 26.78
C GLY A 15 3.02 -7.21 26.55
N GLU A 16 2.51 -6.07 26.09
CA GLU A 16 3.31 -4.87 25.82
C GLU A 16 3.75 -4.16 27.11
N VAL A 17 2.85 -4.08 28.10
CA VAL A 17 3.15 -3.53 29.43
C VAL A 17 4.20 -4.37 30.14
N VAL A 18 4.02 -5.70 30.15
CA VAL A 18 4.99 -6.64 30.73
C VAL A 18 6.33 -6.55 29.99
N ASN A 19 6.32 -6.47 28.66
CA ASN A 19 7.56 -6.32 27.89
C ASN A 19 8.33 -5.06 28.28
N ARG A 20 7.62 -3.94 28.48
CA ARG A 20 8.21 -2.65 28.86
C ARG A 20 8.80 -2.72 30.28
N ALA A 21 8.07 -3.26 31.24
CA ALA A 21 8.56 -3.45 32.61
C ALA A 21 9.83 -4.31 32.65
N ILE A 22 9.88 -5.40 31.88
CA ILE A 22 11.08 -6.24 31.80
C ILE A 22 12.25 -5.49 31.11
N LEU A 23 11.99 -4.64 30.11
CA LEU A 23 13.06 -3.83 29.48
C LEU A 23 13.65 -2.82 30.47
N GLU A 24 12.80 -2.17 31.24
CA GLU A 24 13.21 -1.22 32.27
C GLU A 24 14.00 -1.93 33.36
N ALA A 25 13.57 -3.12 33.80
CA ALA A 25 14.29 -3.92 34.78
C ALA A 25 15.68 -4.35 34.29
N VAL A 26 15.80 -4.87 33.05
CA VAL A 26 17.09 -5.29 32.48
C VAL A 26 18.06 -4.11 32.37
N ARG A 27 17.56 -2.93 31.96
CA ARG A 27 18.38 -1.70 31.90
C ARG A 27 18.78 -1.22 33.29
N GLY A 28 17.89 -1.35 34.27
CA GLY A 28 18.18 -1.09 35.68
C GLY A 28 19.33 -1.96 36.19
N TRP A 29 19.27 -3.27 35.94
CA TRP A 29 20.36 -4.21 36.30
C TRP A 29 21.69 -3.86 35.62
N ARG A 30 21.68 -3.39 34.38
CA ARG A 30 22.91 -2.88 33.74
C ARG A 30 23.44 -1.63 34.43
N ALA A 31 22.57 -0.67 34.75
CA ALA A 31 22.97 0.58 35.42
C ALA A 31 23.54 0.34 36.82
N GLU A 32 23.03 -0.68 37.53
CA GLU A 32 23.53 -1.13 38.83
C GLU A 32 24.83 -1.96 38.72
N GLY A 33 25.26 -2.31 37.51
CA GLY A 33 26.41 -3.19 37.29
C GLY A 33 26.17 -4.66 37.66
N THR A 34 24.92 -5.07 37.89
CA THR A 34 24.57 -6.46 38.21
C THR A 34 24.66 -7.39 37.00
N ILE A 35 24.56 -6.84 35.78
CA ILE A 35 24.79 -7.59 34.53
C ILE A 35 25.76 -6.85 33.62
N THR A 36 26.53 -7.62 32.84
CA THR A 36 27.41 -7.06 31.81
C THR A 36 26.63 -6.64 30.56
N GLU A 37 27.21 -5.78 29.73
CA GLU A 37 26.61 -5.37 28.44
C GLU A 37 26.33 -6.56 27.51
N GLU A 38 27.20 -7.58 27.51
CA GLU A 38 26.99 -8.81 26.74
C GLU A 38 25.79 -9.61 27.26
N GLN A 39 25.56 -9.63 28.58
CA GLN A 39 24.41 -10.31 29.18
C GLN A 39 23.10 -9.58 28.87
N GLU A 40 23.09 -8.25 28.92
CA GLU A 40 21.94 -7.45 28.47
C GLU A 40 21.62 -7.77 27.00
N GLN A 41 22.62 -7.70 26.11
CA GLN A 41 22.40 -8.03 24.70
C GLN A 41 21.88 -9.45 24.51
N ARG A 42 22.41 -10.44 25.24
CA ARG A 42 21.91 -11.82 25.19
C ARG A 42 20.46 -11.92 25.65
N MET A 43 20.08 -11.31 26.78
CA MET A 43 18.71 -11.31 27.29
C MET A 43 17.72 -10.61 26.36
N LEU A 44 18.12 -9.49 25.75
CA LEU A 44 17.29 -8.79 24.77
C LEU A 44 17.16 -9.59 23.47
N SER A 45 18.23 -10.27 23.05
CA SER A 45 18.24 -11.06 21.83
C SER A 45 17.54 -12.42 21.95
N SER A 46 17.48 -13.01 23.15
CA SER A 46 16.83 -14.29 23.43
C SER A 46 15.31 -14.18 23.63
N ARG A 47 14.75 -12.97 23.64
CA ARG A 47 13.31 -12.80 23.73
C ARG A 47 12.59 -13.43 22.53
N PRO A 48 11.56 -14.26 22.78
CA PRO A 48 10.79 -14.91 21.71
C PRO A 48 10.14 -13.87 20.79
N ASP A 49 9.74 -12.71 21.32
CA ASP A 49 9.14 -11.62 20.54
C ASP A 49 10.16 -10.92 19.63
N ALA A 50 11.40 -10.71 20.11
CA ALA A 50 12.47 -10.13 19.31
C ALA A 50 12.89 -11.11 18.20
N ALA A 51 12.99 -12.40 18.52
CA ALA A 51 13.26 -13.45 17.55
C ALA A 51 12.12 -13.61 16.53
N ALA A 52 10.86 -13.57 16.97
CA ALA A 52 9.68 -13.67 16.10
C ALA A 52 9.48 -12.42 15.23
N ALA A 53 9.71 -11.21 15.76
CA ALA A 53 9.68 -9.98 14.97
C ALA A 53 10.82 -9.94 13.95
N LYS A 54 12.01 -10.40 14.33
CA LYS A 54 13.18 -10.49 13.44
C LYS A 54 12.99 -11.62 12.41
N SER A 55 12.36 -12.73 12.75
CA SER A 55 12.02 -13.81 11.81
C SER A 55 10.88 -13.39 10.88
N ALA A 56 9.87 -12.68 11.36
CA ALA A 56 8.78 -12.12 10.55
C ALA A 56 9.30 -11.06 9.56
N ARG A 57 10.18 -10.15 10.01
CA ARG A 57 10.88 -9.21 9.12
C ARG A 57 11.77 -9.92 8.09
N ARG A 58 12.52 -10.94 8.49
CA ARG A 58 13.33 -11.76 7.57
C ARG A 58 12.47 -12.56 6.59
N GLY A 59 11.28 -12.99 7.02
CA GLY A 59 10.32 -13.73 6.20
C GLY A 59 9.72 -12.86 5.10
N LEU A 60 9.28 -11.65 5.44
CA LEU A 60 8.71 -10.68 4.49
C LEU A 60 9.72 -10.22 3.43
N LEU A 61 11.00 -10.08 3.80
CA LEU A 61 12.09 -9.73 2.89
C LEU A 61 12.87 -10.95 2.38
N SER A 62 12.31 -12.15 2.51
CA SER A 62 12.92 -13.33 1.90
C SER A 62 12.98 -13.11 0.38
N PRO A 63 14.13 -13.33 -0.29
CA PRO A 63 14.23 -13.27 -1.74
C PRO A 63 13.09 -14.03 -2.46
N SER A 64 12.64 -15.17 -1.91
CA SER A 64 11.48 -15.90 -2.45
C SER A 64 10.17 -15.12 -2.39
N MET A 65 9.89 -14.42 -1.28
CA MET A 65 8.70 -13.57 -1.12
C MET A 65 8.76 -12.37 -2.08
N VAL A 66 9.94 -11.76 -2.23
CA VAL A 66 10.12 -10.65 -3.17
C VAL A 66 9.86 -11.10 -4.61
N LEU A 67 10.44 -12.24 -5.03
CA LEU A 67 10.20 -12.81 -6.35
C LEU A 67 8.72 -13.16 -6.57
N LEU A 68 8.06 -13.79 -5.59
CA LEU A 68 6.63 -14.09 -5.66
C LEU A 68 5.78 -12.82 -5.78
N ALA A 69 6.09 -11.78 -5.01
CA ALA A 69 5.36 -10.52 -5.03
C ALA A 69 5.53 -9.78 -6.37
N VAL A 70 6.78 -9.65 -6.84
CA VAL A 70 7.08 -9.02 -8.14
C VAL A 70 6.41 -9.78 -9.29
N GLY A 71 6.52 -11.10 -9.30
CA GLY A 71 5.88 -11.91 -10.33
C GLY A 71 4.35 -11.84 -10.27
N GLY A 72 3.77 -11.79 -9.07
CA GLY A 72 2.33 -11.56 -8.88
C GLY A 72 1.87 -10.20 -9.42
N ILE A 73 2.65 -9.14 -9.22
CA ILE A 73 2.38 -7.81 -9.80
C ILE A 73 2.35 -7.88 -11.33
N PHE A 74 3.32 -8.55 -11.96
CA PHE A 74 3.35 -8.68 -13.42
C PHE A 74 2.16 -9.45 -13.98
N VAL A 75 1.77 -10.56 -13.33
CA VAL A 75 0.57 -11.32 -13.72
C VAL A 75 -0.69 -10.46 -13.58
N LEU A 76 -0.79 -9.69 -12.49
CA LEU A 76 -1.91 -8.78 -12.28
C LEU A 76 -1.97 -7.70 -13.37
N CYS A 77 -0.83 -7.05 -13.68
CA CYS A 77 -0.75 -6.06 -14.75
C CYS A 77 -1.19 -6.67 -16.10
N ALA A 78 -0.72 -7.86 -16.43
CA ALA A 78 -1.14 -8.56 -17.65
C ALA A 78 -2.64 -8.84 -17.67
N ALA A 79 -3.22 -9.32 -16.55
CA ALA A 79 -4.66 -9.55 -16.44
C ALA A 79 -5.48 -8.26 -16.64
N VAL A 80 -5.03 -7.15 -16.04
CA VAL A 80 -5.65 -5.83 -16.23
C VAL A 80 -5.59 -5.40 -17.69
N MET A 81 -4.45 -5.57 -18.37
CA MET A 81 -4.32 -5.26 -19.80
C MET A 81 -5.25 -6.11 -20.66
N VAL A 82 -5.41 -7.41 -20.36
CA VAL A 82 -6.34 -8.28 -21.08
C VAL A 82 -7.78 -7.80 -20.88
N VAL A 83 -8.19 -7.52 -19.64
CA VAL A 83 -9.54 -6.99 -19.35
C VAL A 83 -9.77 -5.67 -20.07
N ALA A 84 -8.77 -4.79 -20.10
CA ALA A 84 -8.83 -3.52 -20.84
C ALA A 84 -9.04 -3.73 -22.35
N SER A 85 -8.39 -4.72 -22.96
CA SER A 85 -8.55 -5.05 -24.39
C SER A 85 -9.95 -5.55 -24.77
N PHE A 86 -10.71 -6.10 -23.81
CA PHE A 86 -12.09 -6.53 -24.03
C PHE A 86 -13.13 -5.53 -23.50
N TRP A 87 -12.68 -4.41 -22.90
CA TRP A 87 -13.54 -3.50 -22.15
C TRP A 87 -14.72 -2.97 -22.96
N ASP A 88 -14.44 -2.47 -24.17
CA ASP A 88 -15.45 -1.87 -25.04
C ASP A 88 -16.43 -2.89 -25.63
N LYS A 89 -16.08 -4.19 -25.62
CA LYS A 89 -16.92 -5.27 -26.14
C LYS A 89 -17.90 -5.82 -25.11
N MET A 90 -17.70 -5.60 -23.81
CA MET A 90 -18.46 -6.24 -22.74
C MET A 90 -19.86 -5.63 -22.47
N GLY A 91 -20.18 -4.48 -23.06
CA GLY A 91 -21.41 -3.74 -22.72
C GLY A 91 -21.43 -3.27 -21.25
N SER A 92 -22.36 -2.39 -20.89
CA SER A 92 -22.42 -1.79 -19.54
C SER A 92 -22.60 -2.83 -18.43
N LEU A 93 -23.51 -3.78 -18.65
CA LEU A 93 -23.78 -4.89 -17.72
C LEU A 93 -22.56 -5.80 -17.55
N GLY A 94 -21.88 -6.16 -18.64
CA GLY A 94 -20.69 -7.01 -18.58
C GLY A 94 -19.53 -6.31 -17.88
N ARG A 95 -19.30 -5.02 -18.16
CA ARG A 95 -18.28 -4.21 -17.45
C ARG A 95 -18.56 -4.12 -15.95
N SER A 96 -19.82 -3.88 -15.57
CA SER A 96 -20.25 -3.82 -14.17
C SER A 96 -20.06 -5.17 -13.47
N ALA A 97 -20.53 -6.26 -14.09
CA ALA A 97 -20.36 -7.60 -13.54
C ALA A 97 -18.88 -8.00 -13.40
N ALA A 98 -18.05 -7.66 -14.39
CA ALA A 98 -16.63 -7.99 -14.42
C ALA A 98 -15.81 -7.36 -13.29
N LEU A 99 -16.26 -6.23 -12.70
CA LEU A 99 -15.57 -5.60 -11.56
C LEU A 99 -16.31 -5.74 -10.24
N ILE A 100 -17.63 -5.60 -10.22
CA ILE A 100 -18.41 -5.65 -8.98
C ILE A 100 -18.42 -7.07 -8.41
N ALA A 101 -18.67 -8.09 -9.24
CA ALA A 101 -18.74 -9.48 -8.80
C ALA A 101 -17.44 -9.97 -8.13
N PRO A 102 -16.23 -9.80 -8.72
CA PRO A 102 -15.01 -10.21 -8.04
C PRO A 102 -14.71 -9.37 -6.81
N THR A 103 -15.01 -8.06 -6.82
CA THR A 103 -14.80 -7.20 -5.64
C THR A 103 -15.64 -7.66 -4.46
N LEU A 104 -16.95 -7.85 -4.66
CA LEU A 104 -17.85 -8.36 -3.62
C LEU A 104 -17.50 -9.80 -3.22
N GLY A 105 -17.16 -10.65 -4.19
CA GLY A 105 -16.74 -12.02 -3.96
C GLY A 105 -15.49 -12.11 -3.07
N LEU A 106 -14.51 -11.23 -3.27
CA LEU A 106 -13.31 -11.16 -2.44
C LEU A 106 -13.62 -10.72 -1.01
N PHE A 107 -14.49 -9.72 -0.81
CA PHE A 107 -14.91 -9.32 0.54
C PHE A 107 -15.76 -10.40 1.24
N ALA A 108 -16.66 -11.05 0.51
CA ALA A 108 -17.46 -12.16 1.03
C ALA A 108 -16.56 -13.35 1.44
N ALA A 109 -15.61 -13.72 0.57
CA ALA A 109 -14.63 -14.76 0.86
C ALA A 109 -13.73 -14.37 2.04
N ALA A 110 -13.30 -13.11 2.14
CA ALA A 110 -12.54 -12.61 3.27
C ALA A 110 -13.32 -12.72 4.59
N GLU A 111 -14.60 -12.33 4.61
CA GLU A 111 -15.45 -12.42 5.79
C GLU A 111 -15.76 -13.90 6.15
N TRP A 112 -16.02 -14.75 5.17
CA TRP A 112 -16.21 -16.19 5.37
C TRP A 112 -14.95 -16.82 5.98
N GLN A 113 -13.78 -16.56 5.38
CA GLN A 113 -12.49 -17.06 5.88
C GLN A 113 -12.20 -16.55 7.29
N ARG A 114 -12.54 -15.28 7.58
CA ARG A 114 -12.38 -14.70 8.92
C ARG A 114 -13.24 -15.40 9.97
N ARG A 115 -14.46 -15.83 9.61
CA ARG A 115 -15.37 -16.59 10.50
C ARG A 115 -14.92 -18.04 10.68
N SER A 116 -14.41 -18.66 9.61
CA SER A 116 -14.01 -20.07 9.58
C SER A 116 -12.62 -20.32 10.19
N ALA A 117 -11.71 -19.35 10.11
CA ALA A 117 -10.36 -19.53 10.60
C ALA A 117 -10.30 -19.46 12.14
N ARG A 118 -10.11 -20.62 12.79
CA ARG A 118 -9.78 -20.70 14.21
C ARG A 118 -8.37 -20.17 14.52
N GLU A 119 -7.48 -20.14 13.54
CA GLU A 119 -6.09 -19.66 13.69
C GLU A 119 -5.64 -18.85 12.46
N GLY A 120 -5.15 -17.63 12.69
CA GLY A 120 -4.42 -16.82 11.70
C GLY A 120 -5.27 -16.19 10.59
N GLY A 121 -5.79 -14.97 10.83
CA GLY A 121 -6.57 -14.19 9.85
C GLY A 121 -5.82 -13.69 8.60
N GLY A 122 -4.62 -14.20 8.31
CA GLY A 122 -3.78 -13.76 7.19
C GLY A 122 -4.46 -13.86 5.82
N PRO A 123 -5.02 -15.03 5.44
CA PRO A 123 -5.72 -15.17 4.15
C PRO A 123 -6.93 -14.25 4.02
N ALA A 124 -7.70 -14.05 5.10
CA ALA A 124 -8.83 -13.13 5.12
C ALA A 124 -8.38 -11.68 4.86
N VAL A 125 -7.28 -11.25 5.50
CA VAL A 125 -6.70 -9.91 5.29
C VAL A 125 -6.22 -9.73 3.85
N LEU A 126 -5.58 -10.76 3.27
CA LEU A 126 -5.11 -10.70 1.88
C LEU A 126 -6.28 -10.57 0.90
N LEU A 127 -7.34 -11.37 1.07
CA LEU A 127 -8.55 -11.29 0.24
C LEU A 127 -9.22 -9.91 0.36
N ALA A 128 -9.35 -9.39 1.59
CA ALA A 128 -9.88 -8.06 1.83
C ALA A 128 -9.00 -6.96 1.20
N PHE A 129 -7.69 -7.14 1.21
CA PHE A 129 -6.74 -6.20 0.59
C PHE A 129 -6.89 -6.17 -0.93
N VAL A 130 -6.99 -7.33 -1.59
CA VAL A 130 -7.23 -7.38 -3.04
C VAL A 130 -8.60 -6.80 -3.39
N GLY A 131 -9.64 -7.12 -2.61
CA GLY A 131 -10.97 -6.52 -2.76
C GLY A 131 -10.93 -4.99 -2.61
N ALA A 132 -10.19 -4.49 -1.63
CA ALA A 132 -9.97 -3.06 -1.44
C ALA A 132 -9.28 -2.44 -2.67
N LEU A 133 -8.23 -3.06 -3.23
CA LEU A 133 -7.56 -2.54 -4.43
C LEU A 133 -8.48 -2.48 -5.67
N LEU A 134 -9.44 -3.40 -5.80
CA LEU A 134 -10.42 -3.39 -6.89
C LEU A 134 -11.57 -2.39 -6.68
N THR A 135 -11.79 -1.95 -5.45
CA THR A 135 -12.93 -1.09 -5.07
C THR A 135 -13.00 0.21 -5.88
N PRO A 136 -11.91 0.98 -6.10
CA PRO A 136 -11.99 2.20 -6.90
C PRO A 136 -12.47 1.97 -8.33
N TYR A 137 -12.08 0.85 -8.94
CA TYR A 137 -12.51 0.47 -10.28
C TYR A 137 -13.96 0.01 -10.30
N ALA A 138 -14.39 -0.77 -9.30
CA ALA A 138 -15.79 -1.16 -9.19
C ALA A 138 -16.70 0.05 -8.98
N VAL A 139 -16.30 0.99 -8.11
CA VAL A 139 -17.02 2.23 -7.87
C VAL A 139 -17.03 3.11 -9.13
N SER A 140 -15.91 3.25 -9.83
CA SER A 140 -15.85 4.08 -11.04
C SER A 140 -16.79 3.57 -12.11
N VAL A 141 -16.89 2.25 -12.29
CA VAL A 141 -17.85 1.67 -13.25
C VAL A 141 -19.28 1.88 -12.84
N VAL A 142 -19.62 1.65 -11.56
CA VAL A 142 -20.97 1.94 -11.05
C VAL A 142 -21.33 3.39 -11.33
N VAL A 143 -20.46 4.34 -10.97
CA VAL A 143 -20.71 5.78 -11.18
C VAL A 143 -20.82 6.12 -12.67
N SER A 144 -19.99 5.55 -13.54
CA SER A 144 -20.02 5.84 -14.97
C SER A 144 -21.24 5.26 -15.69
N GLU A 145 -21.76 4.13 -15.23
CA GLU A 145 -22.88 3.43 -15.86
C GLU A 145 -24.25 3.84 -15.27
N THR A 146 -24.26 4.62 -14.18
CA THR A 146 -25.49 5.10 -13.51
C THR A 146 -25.57 6.63 -13.49
N PRO A 147 -25.94 7.27 -14.61
CA PRO A 147 -25.94 8.74 -14.73
C PRO A 147 -26.79 9.43 -13.65
N VAL A 148 -27.91 8.82 -13.24
CA VAL A 148 -28.80 9.34 -12.20
C VAL A 148 -28.08 9.59 -10.87
N MET A 149 -27.14 8.73 -10.47
CA MET A 149 -26.39 8.94 -9.22
C MET A 149 -25.42 10.12 -9.32
N VAL A 150 -24.83 10.32 -10.51
CA VAL A 150 -23.94 11.45 -10.76
C VAL A 150 -24.72 12.75 -10.71
N ASP A 151 -25.85 12.82 -11.42
CA ASP A 151 -26.66 14.03 -11.51
C ASP A 151 -27.15 14.45 -10.13
N LEU A 152 -27.68 13.50 -9.34
CA LEU A 152 -28.10 13.76 -7.95
C LEU A 152 -26.96 14.29 -7.07
N PHE A 153 -25.76 13.73 -7.21
CA PHE A 153 -24.60 14.19 -6.44
C PHE A 153 -24.11 15.56 -6.88
N CYS A 154 -24.05 15.82 -8.19
CA CYS A 154 -23.67 17.11 -8.76
C CYS A 154 -24.65 18.22 -8.34
N ASP A 155 -25.94 17.93 -8.35
CA ASP A 155 -26.99 18.85 -7.89
C ASP A 155 -26.85 19.15 -6.39
N LEU A 156 -26.61 18.13 -5.57
CA LEU A 156 -26.41 18.29 -4.12
C LEU A 156 -25.18 19.17 -3.80
N VAL A 157 -24.12 19.01 -4.58
CA VAL A 157 -22.83 19.70 -4.37
C VAL A 157 -22.82 21.09 -5.04
N GLY A 158 -23.88 21.47 -5.76
CA GLY A 158 -24.07 22.82 -6.29
C GLY A 158 -23.08 23.20 -7.38
N ARG A 159 -22.56 22.24 -8.15
CA ARG A 159 -21.69 22.52 -9.30
C ARG A 159 -22.17 21.81 -10.55
N SER A 160 -22.29 22.57 -11.63
CA SER A 160 -22.60 22.11 -13.00
C SER A 160 -21.49 21.27 -13.64
N ASN A 161 -20.43 20.96 -12.89
CA ASN A 161 -19.24 20.35 -13.43
C ASN A 161 -19.22 18.84 -13.16
N HIS A 162 -19.80 18.10 -14.10
CA HIS A 162 -20.10 16.68 -13.94
C HIS A 162 -18.84 15.82 -13.76
N GLU A 163 -17.69 16.16 -14.35
CA GLU A 163 -16.50 15.30 -14.30
C GLU A 163 -15.77 15.38 -12.95
N ALA A 164 -15.47 16.58 -12.45
CA ALA A 164 -14.85 16.74 -11.13
C ALA A 164 -15.74 16.18 -10.00
N GLY A 165 -17.07 16.32 -10.14
CA GLY A 165 -18.05 15.72 -9.25
C GLY A 165 -17.96 14.19 -9.23
N LYS A 166 -17.92 13.55 -10.41
CA LYS A 166 -17.73 12.09 -10.55
C LYS A 166 -16.45 11.62 -9.86
N PHE A 167 -15.31 12.25 -10.14
CA PHE A 167 -14.04 11.85 -9.53
C PHE A 167 -14.06 11.97 -8.01
N THR A 168 -14.65 13.03 -7.49
CA THR A 168 -14.78 13.25 -6.03
C THR A 168 -15.68 12.19 -5.40
N LEU A 169 -16.81 11.86 -6.02
CA LEU A 169 -17.71 10.80 -5.56
C LEU A 169 -17.00 9.43 -5.55
N ILE A 170 -16.29 9.09 -6.62
CA ILE A 170 -15.53 7.83 -6.73
C ILE A 170 -14.47 7.75 -5.63
N ALA A 171 -13.70 8.83 -5.42
CA ALA A 171 -12.66 8.86 -4.40
C ALA A 171 -13.23 8.78 -2.98
N ALA A 172 -14.33 9.49 -2.70
CA ALA A 172 -14.99 9.47 -1.40
C ALA A 172 -15.58 8.10 -1.07
N ALA A 173 -16.31 7.49 -2.01
CA ALA A 173 -16.87 6.15 -1.84
C ALA A 173 -15.77 5.09 -1.68
N SER A 174 -14.68 5.20 -2.44
CA SER A 174 -13.52 4.31 -2.31
C SER A 174 -12.85 4.43 -0.95
N LEU A 175 -12.62 5.66 -0.48
CA LEU A 175 -12.06 5.92 0.84
C LEU A 175 -12.96 5.37 1.95
N ALA A 176 -14.28 5.57 1.84
CA ALA A 176 -15.25 5.03 2.80
C ALA A 176 -15.19 3.50 2.86
N ALA A 177 -15.15 2.82 1.71
CA ALA A 177 -15.01 1.37 1.63
C ALA A 177 -13.68 0.88 2.24
N HIS A 178 -12.57 1.56 1.96
CA HIS A 178 -11.26 1.23 2.53
C HIS A 178 -11.20 1.48 4.04
N ALA A 179 -11.79 2.57 4.53
CA ALA A 179 -11.90 2.85 5.95
C ALA A 179 -12.76 1.79 6.66
N ALA A 180 -13.86 1.36 6.05
CA ALA A 180 -14.70 0.27 6.57
C ALA A 180 -13.92 -1.06 6.62
N ALA A 181 -13.19 -1.40 5.56
CA ALA A 181 -12.32 -2.58 5.54
C ALA A 181 -11.23 -2.49 6.63
N LEU A 182 -10.53 -1.36 6.73
CA LEU A 182 -9.50 -1.16 7.75
C LEU A 182 -10.09 -1.26 9.17
N ALA A 183 -11.24 -0.66 9.43
CA ALA A 183 -11.93 -0.76 10.71
C ALA A 183 -12.39 -2.19 11.03
N ARG A 184 -12.83 -2.93 10.01
CA ARG A 184 -13.34 -4.31 10.14
C ARG A 184 -12.25 -5.32 10.43
N TYR A 185 -11.13 -5.26 9.71
CA TYR A 185 -10.05 -6.26 9.79
C TYR A 185 -8.88 -5.79 10.67
N ARG A 186 -8.75 -4.49 10.95
CA ARG A 186 -7.69 -3.87 11.78
C ARG A 186 -6.28 -4.31 11.40
N ALA A 187 -6.06 -4.52 10.11
CA ALA A 187 -4.82 -5.04 9.58
C ALA A 187 -3.97 -3.90 8.99
N PRO A 188 -2.67 -3.81 9.34
CA PRO A 188 -1.78 -2.78 8.78
C PRO A 188 -1.74 -2.78 7.26
N LEU A 189 -1.85 -3.94 6.60
CA LEU A 189 -1.83 -4.03 5.14
C LEU A 189 -2.95 -3.21 4.47
N LEU A 190 -4.12 -3.09 5.12
CA LEU A 190 -5.27 -2.34 4.60
C LEU A 190 -5.11 -0.83 4.74
N THR A 191 -4.10 -0.34 5.47
CA THR A 191 -3.78 1.09 5.50
C THR A 191 -3.29 1.58 4.13
N LEU A 192 -2.69 0.71 3.31
CA LEU A 192 -2.18 1.06 2.00
C LEU A 192 -3.28 1.53 1.03
N PRO A 193 -4.34 0.74 0.72
CA PRO A 193 -5.42 1.22 -0.13
C PRO A 193 -6.11 2.46 0.46
N ALA A 194 -6.32 2.52 1.79
CA ALA A 194 -6.92 3.67 2.44
C ALA A 194 -6.11 4.97 2.23
N THR A 195 -4.79 4.91 2.42
CA THR A 195 -3.90 6.06 2.16
C THR A 195 -3.83 6.43 0.68
N GLY A 196 -3.92 5.45 -0.23
CA GLY A 196 -4.05 5.69 -1.66
C GLY A 196 -5.33 6.47 -1.97
N SER A 197 -6.47 6.01 -1.49
CA SER A 197 -7.76 6.71 -1.66
C SER A 197 -7.78 8.10 -1.03
N TRP A 198 -7.04 8.32 0.05
CA TRP A 198 -6.87 9.66 0.63
C TRP A 198 -6.16 10.62 -0.34
N ILE A 199 -5.08 10.18 -0.99
CA ILE A 199 -4.40 10.99 -2.03
C ILE A 199 -5.35 11.27 -3.20
N PHE A 200 -6.05 10.25 -3.69
CA PHE A 200 -7.03 10.42 -4.77
C PHE A 200 -8.13 11.42 -4.39
N LEU A 201 -8.65 11.34 -3.16
CA LEU A 201 -9.65 12.28 -2.68
C LEU A 201 -9.09 13.71 -2.58
N ALA A 202 -7.87 13.88 -2.07
CA ALA A 202 -7.24 15.20 -1.99
C ALA A 202 -7.07 15.84 -3.37
N VAL A 203 -6.65 15.06 -4.37
CA VAL A 203 -6.55 15.50 -5.76
C VAL A 203 -7.93 15.83 -6.35
N ALA A 204 -8.92 14.96 -6.15
CA ALA A 204 -10.27 15.17 -6.65
C ALA A 204 -10.91 16.43 -6.04
N VAL A 205 -10.71 16.66 -4.74
CA VAL A 205 -11.17 17.88 -4.06
C VAL A 205 -10.42 19.11 -4.58
N ALA A 206 -9.11 19.02 -4.83
CA ALA A 206 -8.36 20.13 -5.42
C ALA A 206 -8.89 20.49 -6.82
N GLN A 207 -9.12 19.50 -7.67
CA GLN A 207 -9.73 19.69 -8.98
C GLN A 207 -11.16 20.24 -8.86
N TRP A 208 -11.93 19.73 -7.91
CA TRP A 208 -13.25 20.25 -7.61
C TRP A 208 -13.20 21.70 -7.14
N LEU A 209 -12.21 22.13 -6.35
CA LEU A 209 -12.11 23.53 -5.92
C LEU A 209 -11.68 24.46 -7.05
N VAL A 210 -10.64 24.08 -7.80
CA VAL A 210 -10.03 24.89 -8.87
C VAL A 210 -10.87 24.91 -10.15
N GLY A 211 -11.65 23.86 -10.41
CA GLY A 211 -12.41 23.66 -11.65
C GLY A 211 -11.64 22.85 -12.70
N ASP A 212 -12.27 22.58 -13.85
CA ASP A 212 -11.68 21.72 -14.92
C ASP A 212 -10.40 22.29 -15.52
N SER A 213 -10.20 23.59 -15.43
CA SER A 213 -8.96 24.26 -15.83
C SER A 213 -7.84 24.06 -14.83
N MET A 214 -7.88 23.02 -13.98
CA MET A 214 -6.81 22.73 -13.04
C MET A 214 -5.54 22.42 -13.81
N ARG A 215 -4.63 23.40 -13.83
CA ARG A 215 -3.33 23.25 -14.46
C ARG A 215 -2.49 22.21 -13.72
N VAL A 216 -1.52 21.62 -14.41
CA VAL A 216 -0.65 20.56 -13.89
C VAL A 216 0.11 21.01 -12.63
N GLU A 217 0.42 22.30 -12.48
CA GLU A 217 1.11 22.82 -11.29
C GLU A 217 0.24 22.72 -10.03
N TRP A 218 -1.06 22.94 -10.16
CA TRP A 218 -2.01 22.79 -9.04
C TRP A 218 -2.20 21.32 -8.66
N LEU A 219 -2.24 20.43 -9.66
CA LEU A 219 -2.24 18.98 -9.43
C LEU A 219 -0.99 18.53 -8.67
N ALA A 220 0.17 18.97 -9.14
CA ALA A 220 1.46 18.70 -8.54
C ALA A 220 1.52 19.21 -7.09
N ALA A 221 1.08 20.45 -6.85
CA ALA A 221 1.02 21.04 -5.51
C ALA A 221 0.09 20.25 -4.59
N ALA A 222 -1.10 19.86 -5.06
CA ALA A 222 -2.05 19.05 -4.30
C ALA A 222 -1.45 17.69 -3.90
N LEU A 223 -0.77 17.01 -4.83
CA LEU A 223 -0.05 15.75 -4.56
C LEU A 223 1.06 15.93 -3.53
N MET A 224 1.85 17.00 -3.62
CA MET A 224 2.92 17.30 -2.66
C MET A 224 2.38 17.60 -1.26
N VAL A 225 1.32 18.41 -1.16
CA VAL A 225 0.68 18.74 0.12
C VAL A 225 0.05 17.50 0.74
N ALA A 226 -0.73 16.74 -0.03
CA ALA A 226 -1.38 15.52 0.45
C ALA A 226 -0.34 14.45 0.84
N GLY A 227 0.72 14.31 0.05
CA GLY A 227 1.84 13.40 0.33
C GLY A 227 2.58 13.77 1.61
N SER A 228 2.88 15.06 1.80
CA SER A 228 3.53 15.58 3.00
C SER A 228 2.65 15.40 4.26
N ALA A 229 1.34 15.62 4.12
CA ALA A 229 0.38 15.38 5.20
C ALA A 229 0.33 13.89 5.61
N LEU A 230 0.39 12.96 4.65
CA LEU A 230 0.48 11.54 4.95
C LEU A 230 1.79 11.18 5.64
N ILE A 231 2.94 11.71 5.21
CA ILE A 231 4.22 11.48 5.90
C ILE A 231 4.15 12.00 7.35
N ALA A 232 3.55 13.17 7.58
CA ALA A 232 3.34 13.68 8.93
C ALA A 232 2.42 12.77 9.76
N ALA A 233 1.36 12.22 9.16
CA ALA A 233 0.47 11.27 9.81
C ALA A 233 1.18 9.94 10.15
N GLY A 234 2.02 9.42 9.25
CA GLY A 234 2.85 8.24 9.49
C GLY A 234 3.84 8.46 10.64
N ALA A 235 4.51 9.62 10.68
CA ALA A 235 5.36 10.00 11.81
C ALA A 235 4.57 10.09 13.13
N ALA A 236 3.36 10.67 13.12
CA ALA A 236 2.50 10.74 14.30
C ALA A 236 2.04 9.36 14.79
N LEU A 237 1.70 8.45 13.87
CA LEU A 237 1.35 7.06 14.20
C LEU A 237 2.55 6.30 14.80
N SER A 238 3.74 6.48 14.24
CA SER A 238 4.97 5.86 14.74
C SER A 238 5.32 6.35 16.15
N ARG A 239 5.18 7.65 16.43
CA ARG A 239 5.35 8.20 17.80
C ARG A 239 4.39 7.61 18.82
N ARG A 240 3.21 7.16 18.38
CA ARG A 240 2.19 6.49 19.23
C ARG A 240 2.38 4.97 19.32
N GLY A 241 3.45 4.41 18.75
CA GLY A 241 3.72 2.97 18.77
C GLY A 241 3.02 2.17 17.66
N TYR A 242 2.31 2.82 16.73
CA TYR A 242 1.62 2.15 15.61
C TYR A 242 2.52 1.97 14.39
N ASP A 243 3.74 1.46 14.59
CA ASP A 243 4.78 1.40 13.54
C ASP A 243 4.36 0.62 12.29
N ALA A 244 3.56 -0.44 12.43
CA ALA A 244 3.08 -1.21 11.30
C ALA A 244 2.08 -0.41 10.44
N HIS A 245 1.22 0.39 11.07
CA HIS A 245 0.23 1.23 10.38
C HIS A 245 0.85 2.51 9.81
N ALA A 246 2.01 2.92 10.33
CA ALA A 246 2.77 4.07 9.83
C ALA A 246 3.47 3.81 8.47
N ILE A 247 3.70 2.54 8.10
CA ILE A 247 4.44 2.21 6.87
C ILE A 247 3.71 2.71 5.62
N ALA A 248 2.41 2.44 5.50
CA ALA A 248 1.64 2.86 4.34
C ALA A 248 1.60 4.38 4.13
N PRO A 249 1.22 5.22 5.12
CA PRO A 249 1.21 6.66 4.93
C PRO A 249 2.60 7.23 4.63
N ASP A 250 3.67 6.69 5.22
CA ASP A 250 5.04 7.10 4.88
C ASP A 250 5.38 6.78 3.43
N VAL A 251 5.10 5.56 2.96
CA VAL A 251 5.44 5.10 1.61
C VAL A 251 4.57 5.80 0.57
N VAL A 252 3.24 5.76 0.72
CA VAL A 252 2.28 6.38 -0.20
C VAL A 252 2.44 7.88 -0.20
N GLY A 253 2.63 8.51 0.96
CA GLY A 253 2.86 9.94 1.07
C GLY A 253 4.17 10.38 0.39
N SER A 254 5.26 9.62 0.58
CA SER A 254 6.52 9.88 -0.12
C SER A 254 6.38 9.72 -1.63
N LEU A 255 5.68 8.70 -2.11
CA LEU A 255 5.42 8.52 -3.53
C LEU A 255 4.61 9.69 -4.10
N ALA A 256 3.52 10.08 -3.45
CA ALA A 256 2.70 11.22 -3.89
C ALA A 256 3.51 12.52 -3.95
N ALA A 257 4.36 12.77 -2.94
CA ALA A 257 5.24 13.93 -2.93
C ALA A 257 6.29 13.90 -4.06
N LEU A 258 6.91 12.75 -4.30
CA LEU A 258 7.87 12.56 -5.40
C LEU A 258 7.19 12.74 -6.77
N PHE A 259 5.99 12.17 -6.97
CA PHE A 259 5.21 12.36 -8.20
C PHE A 259 4.86 13.82 -8.42
N GLY A 260 4.31 14.50 -7.40
CA GLY A 260 4.01 15.92 -7.49
C GLY A 260 5.25 16.76 -7.84
N ALA A 261 6.39 16.49 -7.21
CA ALA A 261 7.65 17.17 -7.52
C ALA A 261 8.09 16.94 -8.98
N THR A 262 7.96 15.73 -9.51
CA THR A 262 8.28 15.46 -10.93
C THR A 262 7.33 16.13 -11.90
N MET A 263 6.01 16.13 -11.62
CA MET A 263 5.02 16.83 -12.46
C MET A 263 5.26 18.34 -12.49
N LEU A 264 5.64 18.92 -11.35
CA LEU A 264 6.01 20.34 -11.30
C LEU A 264 7.30 20.61 -12.10
N GLY A 265 8.27 19.71 -12.00
CA GLY A 265 9.52 19.79 -12.75
C GLY A 265 9.29 19.84 -14.27
N GLU A 266 8.47 18.92 -14.81
CA GLU A 266 8.18 18.84 -16.25
C GLU A 266 7.69 20.19 -16.82
N HIS A 267 7.04 21.03 -16.01
CA HIS A 267 6.56 22.34 -16.44
C HIS A 267 7.62 23.46 -16.42
N LEU A 268 8.71 23.31 -15.65
CA LEU A 268 9.73 24.35 -15.45
C LEU A 268 10.81 24.43 -16.56
N ARG A 269 10.61 23.76 -17.72
CA ARG A 269 11.40 23.82 -18.98
C ARG A 269 12.93 23.63 -18.91
N GLY A 270 13.54 23.38 -17.75
CA GLY A 270 14.96 23.05 -17.67
C GLY A 270 15.34 22.52 -16.28
N GLY A 271 15.74 21.25 -16.21
CA GLY A 271 16.19 20.60 -14.96
C GLY A 271 15.26 19.51 -14.42
N TRP A 272 14.14 19.22 -15.07
CA TRP A 272 13.21 18.20 -14.60
C TRP A 272 13.74 16.78 -14.70
N GLU A 273 14.53 16.47 -15.74
CA GLU A 273 15.19 15.17 -15.87
C GLU A 273 16.19 14.95 -14.72
N ALA A 274 16.94 16.01 -14.38
CA ALA A 274 17.86 16.01 -13.25
C ALA A 274 17.09 15.85 -11.93
N LEU A 275 15.94 16.52 -11.78
CA LEU A 275 15.12 16.45 -10.56
C LEU A 275 14.41 15.09 -10.44
N ALA A 276 13.90 14.54 -11.54
CA ALA A 276 13.29 13.21 -11.60
C ALA A 276 14.30 12.09 -11.34
N GLY A 277 15.57 12.26 -11.73
CA GLY A 277 16.67 11.38 -11.37
C GLY A 277 17.16 11.59 -9.93
N ALA A 278 17.32 12.85 -9.49
CA ALA A 278 17.87 13.18 -8.18
C ALA A 278 16.89 12.91 -7.04
N ALA A 279 15.59 13.10 -7.23
CA ALA A 279 14.57 12.92 -6.20
C ALA A 279 14.52 11.47 -5.64
N PRO A 280 14.46 10.39 -6.46
CA PRO A 280 14.54 9.04 -5.94
C PRO A 280 15.91 8.73 -5.32
N LEU A 281 17.01 9.26 -5.86
CA LEU A 281 18.34 9.10 -5.27
C LEU A 281 18.44 9.77 -3.89
N ALA A 282 17.87 10.96 -3.73
CA ALA A 282 17.78 11.66 -2.46
C ALA A 282 16.90 10.89 -1.46
N ALA A 283 15.78 10.33 -1.90
CA ALA A 283 14.93 9.47 -1.07
C ALA A 283 15.65 8.19 -0.63
N ILE A 284 16.40 7.56 -1.53
CA ILE A 284 17.24 6.40 -1.24
C ILE A 284 18.34 6.76 -0.24
N ALA A 285 19.06 7.86 -0.47
CA ALA A 285 20.11 8.35 0.42
C ALA A 285 19.55 8.70 1.82
N ALA A 286 18.39 9.36 1.88
CA ALA A 286 17.69 9.61 3.14
C ALA A 286 17.24 8.30 3.83
N GLY A 287 16.93 7.27 3.05
CA GLY A 287 16.58 5.93 3.51
C GLY A 287 17.74 5.14 4.13
N CYS A 288 19.00 5.52 3.84
CA CYS A 288 20.20 4.91 4.44
C CYS A 288 20.41 5.32 5.91
N ALA A 289 19.76 6.41 6.35
CA ALA A 289 19.84 6.83 7.75
C ALA A 289 19.13 5.81 8.68
N PRO A 290 19.67 5.52 9.87
CA PRO A 290 19.04 4.62 10.84
C PRO A 290 17.59 5.03 11.12
N GLY A 291 16.67 4.06 11.06
CA GLY A 291 15.24 4.29 11.31
C GLY A 291 14.43 4.83 10.11
N ARG A 292 15.05 5.08 8.95
CA ARG A 292 14.38 5.67 7.77
C ARG A 292 14.17 4.71 6.59
N GLN A 293 14.20 3.40 6.84
CA GLN A 293 14.03 2.35 5.82
C GLN A 293 12.74 2.51 4.96
N ARG A 294 11.70 3.17 5.47
CA ARG A 294 10.44 3.42 4.73
C ARG A 294 10.66 4.33 3.51
N PHE A 295 11.57 5.29 3.59
CA PHE A 295 11.92 6.17 2.46
C PHE A 295 12.71 5.45 1.37
N LEU A 296 13.52 4.46 1.75
CA LEU A 296 14.21 3.59 0.80
C LEU A 296 13.20 2.83 -0.06
N LEU A 297 12.15 2.28 0.56
CA LEU A 297 11.09 1.57 -0.15
C LEU A 297 10.33 2.50 -1.10
N ALA A 298 9.99 3.71 -0.67
CA ALA A 298 9.34 4.70 -1.53
C ALA A 298 10.21 5.11 -2.72
N GLY A 299 11.49 5.42 -2.50
CA GLY A 299 12.43 5.77 -3.57
C GLY A 299 12.64 4.64 -4.57
N MET A 300 12.76 3.39 -4.10
CA MET A 300 12.84 2.21 -4.95
C MET A 300 11.57 2.00 -5.77
N LEU A 301 10.40 2.07 -5.14
CA LEU A 301 9.12 1.89 -5.83
C LEU A 301 8.89 3.01 -6.85
N PHE A 302 9.24 4.25 -6.52
CA PHE A 302 9.20 5.38 -7.44
C PHE A 302 10.06 5.13 -8.69
N LEU A 303 11.31 4.67 -8.50
CA LEU A 303 12.22 4.36 -9.59
C LEU A 303 11.64 3.25 -10.49
N VAL A 304 11.12 2.18 -9.89
CA VAL A 304 10.47 1.09 -10.62
C VAL A 304 9.28 1.61 -11.43
N ILE A 305 8.39 2.40 -10.83
CA ILE A 305 7.23 2.96 -11.55
C ILE A 305 7.68 3.84 -12.72
N ASN A 306 8.72 4.66 -12.55
CA ASN A 306 9.24 5.49 -13.64
C ASN A 306 9.85 4.67 -14.78
N ILE A 307 10.61 3.61 -14.46
CA ILE A 307 11.13 2.69 -15.48
C ILE A 307 9.98 2.05 -16.25
N PHE A 308 8.92 1.62 -15.56
CA PHE A 308 7.72 1.08 -16.21
C PHE A 308 6.99 2.13 -17.04
N ARG A 309 6.84 3.36 -16.55
CA ARG A 309 6.22 4.48 -17.28
C ARG A 309 6.94 4.72 -18.61
N ILE A 310 8.26 4.81 -18.56
CA ILE A 310 9.14 4.96 -19.73
C ILE A 310 8.94 3.77 -20.67
N GLY A 311 9.03 2.54 -20.16
CA GLY A 311 8.83 1.33 -20.97
C GLY A 311 7.47 1.29 -21.67
N MET A 312 6.38 1.61 -20.96
CA MET A 312 5.04 1.69 -21.53
C MET A 312 4.92 2.73 -22.64
N GLN A 313 5.62 3.87 -22.52
CA GLN A 313 5.61 4.91 -23.55
C GLN A 313 6.30 4.47 -24.84
N TYR A 314 7.35 3.65 -24.75
CA TYR A 314 8.10 3.17 -25.93
C TYR A 314 7.58 1.86 -26.51
N PHE A 315 6.95 1.00 -25.70
CA PHE A 315 6.54 -0.35 -26.10
C PHE A 315 5.03 -0.61 -26.00
N GLY A 316 4.22 0.40 -25.66
CA GLY A 316 2.79 0.25 -25.39
C GLY A 316 1.96 -0.28 -26.55
N ASP A 317 2.35 0.02 -27.79
CA ASP A 317 1.60 -0.38 -29.00
C ASP A 317 1.84 -1.84 -29.41
N GLN A 318 2.77 -2.54 -28.75
CA GLN A 318 3.09 -3.92 -29.09
C GLN A 318 2.27 -4.89 -28.23
N VAL A 319 1.45 -5.72 -28.89
CA VAL A 319 0.71 -6.85 -28.27
C VAL A 319 1.64 -7.80 -27.49
N GLY A 320 2.94 -7.77 -27.78
CA GLY A 320 3.96 -8.50 -27.05
C GLY A 320 4.08 -8.09 -25.57
N LEU A 321 3.80 -6.84 -25.20
CA LEU A 321 4.07 -6.34 -23.85
C LEU A 321 3.25 -7.05 -22.75
N PRO A 322 1.92 -7.22 -22.84
CA PRO A 322 1.15 -8.01 -21.87
C PRO A 322 1.63 -9.46 -21.77
N LEU A 323 1.99 -10.09 -22.90
CA LEU A 323 2.46 -11.48 -22.94
C LEU A 323 3.84 -11.61 -22.31
N THR A 324 4.75 -10.67 -22.56
CA THR A 324 6.07 -10.61 -21.93
C THR A 324 5.93 -10.38 -20.43
N LEU A 325 5.07 -9.46 -19.98
CA LEU A 325 4.79 -9.26 -18.56
C LEU A 325 4.24 -10.54 -17.91
N LEU A 326 3.27 -11.20 -18.54
CA LEU A 326 2.72 -12.46 -18.04
C LEU A 326 3.79 -13.54 -17.93
N ALA A 327 4.63 -13.72 -18.97
CA ALA A 327 5.71 -14.69 -19.00
C ALA A 327 6.78 -14.39 -17.95
N CYS A 328 7.27 -13.15 -17.88
CA CYS A 328 8.20 -12.70 -16.86
C CYS A 328 7.61 -12.89 -15.46
N GLY A 329 6.33 -12.58 -15.27
CA GLY A 329 5.62 -12.76 -14.01
C GLY A 329 5.59 -14.21 -13.56
N ALA A 330 5.14 -15.10 -14.45
CA ALA A 330 5.09 -16.54 -14.22
C ALA A 330 6.48 -17.13 -13.92
N LEU A 331 7.51 -16.74 -14.69
CA LEU A 331 8.90 -17.17 -14.47
C LEU A 331 9.43 -16.69 -13.12
N THR A 332 9.14 -15.44 -12.74
CA THR A 332 9.58 -14.87 -11.45
C THR A 332 8.89 -15.57 -10.28
N ILE A 333 7.58 -15.86 -10.38
CA ILE A 333 6.86 -16.68 -9.40
C ILE A 333 7.50 -18.07 -9.29
N GLY A 334 7.76 -18.73 -10.43
CA GLY A 334 8.39 -20.04 -10.48
C GLY A 334 9.77 -20.07 -9.81
N ALA A 335 10.61 -19.07 -10.08
CA ALA A 335 11.91 -18.90 -9.43
C ALA A 335 11.76 -18.69 -7.91
N GLY A 336 10.80 -17.86 -7.48
CA GLY A 336 10.48 -17.64 -6.06
C GLY A 336 10.09 -18.93 -5.33
N LEU A 337 9.22 -19.73 -5.94
CA LEU A 337 8.82 -21.06 -5.43
C LEU A 337 10.00 -22.03 -5.37
N MET A 338 10.88 -22.02 -6.37
CA MET A 338 12.07 -22.87 -6.40
C MET A 338 13.05 -22.50 -5.28
N VAL A 339 13.33 -21.21 -5.07
CA VAL A 339 14.16 -20.73 -3.95
C VAL A 339 13.56 -21.13 -2.60
N GLN A 340 12.24 -21.02 -2.45
CA GLN A 340 11.55 -21.44 -1.24
C GLN A 340 11.71 -22.95 -1.01
N ARG A 341 11.54 -23.78 -2.04
CA ARG A 341 11.75 -25.24 -1.97
C ARG A 341 13.19 -25.60 -1.61
N MET A 342 14.19 -24.93 -2.19
CA MET A 342 15.60 -25.18 -1.88
C MET A 342 15.94 -24.85 -0.42
N ARG A 343 15.36 -23.78 0.13
CA ARG A 343 15.53 -23.41 1.55
C ARG A 343 14.76 -24.30 2.53
N ALA A 344 13.66 -24.91 2.06
CA ALA A 344 12.84 -25.80 2.88
C ALA A 344 13.42 -27.21 2.98
N ARG A 345 14.42 -27.57 2.16
CA ARG A 345 15.14 -28.84 2.33
C ARG A 345 15.92 -28.78 3.64
N PRO A 346 15.60 -29.62 4.64
CA PRO A 346 16.43 -29.74 5.83
C PRO A 346 17.84 -30.11 5.34
N SER A 347 18.86 -29.44 5.87
CA SER A 347 20.23 -29.93 5.76
C SER A 347 20.25 -31.33 6.36
N ALA A 348 20.15 -32.36 5.51
CA ALA A 348 20.24 -33.75 5.91
C ALA A 348 21.65 -33.94 6.48
N GLY A 349 21.73 -33.94 7.81
CA GLY A 349 22.89 -34.21 8.62
C GLY A 349 22.48 -35.17 9.71
#